data_AF-A0A7W0VHI6-F1
#
_entry.id   AF-A0A7W0VHI6-F1
#
_cell.length_a   1.000
_cell.length_b   1.000
_cell.length_c   1.000
_cell.angle_alpha   90.00
_cell.angle_beta   90.00
_cell.angle_gamma   90.00
#
_symmetry.space_group_name_H-M   'P 1'
#
loop_
_entity.id
_entity.type
_entity.pdbx_description
1 polymer ?
#
loop_
_entity_poly.entity_id
_entity_poly.type
_entity_poly.pdbx_seq_one_letter_code
_entity_poly.pdbx_strand_id
1 'polypeptide(L)'
;MRYVMFVALVMAAAGCGDEIGDECIIGSDCSPNGDRSCDVSSRGGYCTIQGCDYNTCPEEAACIRFFTGRFENRCCGEGCAMRVDCTLDELCSLDGYCVPRSSEVRYCMKRCGDGDDCRDGYECRDLELMRQHGGEPVLAPGQPIDSSSPKFCASSPD
;
A
#
# COMPACT_ATOMS: atom_id res chain seq x y z
N MET A 1 20.27 -59.48 11.63
CA MET A 1 19.47 -58.39 11.03
C MET A 1 19.68 -57.11 11.83
N ARG A 2 20.45 -56.15 11.30
CA ARG A 2 20.64 -54.82 11.92
C ARG A 2 19.48 -53.92 11.45
N TYR A 3 18.55 -53.62 12.36
CA TYR A 3 17.51 -52.62 12.11
C TYR A 3 18.16 -51.24 12.12
N VAL A 4 18.33 -50.65 10.94
CA VAL A 4 18.75 -49.25 10.81
C VAL A 4 17.48 -48.41 10.99
N MET A 5 17.33 -47.84 12.19
CA MET A 5 16.28 -46.89 12.52
C MET A 5 16.62 -45.56 11.85
N PHE A 6 15.94 -45.24 10.75
CA PHE A 6 16.00 -43.91 10.13
C PHE A 6 15.23 -42.93 11.01
N VAL A 7 15.96 -42.08 11.74
CA VAL A 7 15.38 -40.90 12.41
C VAL A 7 15.16 -39.85 11.32
N ALA A 8 13.91 -39.67 10.90
CA ALA A 8 13.49 -38.58 10.04
C ALA A 8 13.51 -37.28 10.85
N LEU A 9 14.53 -36.46 10.63
CA LEU A 9 14.66 -35.13 11.21
C LEU A 9 13.72 -34.20 10.43
N VAL A 10 12.50 -34.03 10.93
CA VAL A 10 11.54 -33.04 10.42
C VAL A 10 12.13 -31.66 10.73
N MET A 11 12.72 -31.01 9.72
CA MET A 11 13.06 -29.60 9.82
C MET A 11 11.76 -28.81 9.94
N ALA A 12 11.45 -28.36 11.14
CA ALA A 12 10.43 -27.35 11.37
C ALA A 12 10.87 -26.09 10.60
N ALA A 13 10.13 -25.76 9.53
CA ALA A 13 10.25 -24.47 8.88
C ALA A 13 9.98 -23.40 9.94
N ALA A 14 11.02 -22.66 10.32
CA ALA A 14 10.85 -21.43 11.06
C ALA A 14 9.98 -20.53 10.18
N GLY A 15 8.78 -20.18 10.66
CA GLY A 15 7.91 -19.23 10.00
C GLY A 15 8.58 -17.86 10.01
N CYS A 16 9.34 -17.55 8.97
CA CYS A 16 9.58 -16.18 8.57
C CYS A 16 8.20 -15.62 8.23
N GLY A 17 7.69 -14.66 9.01
CA GLY A 17 6.41 -14.02 8.72
C GLY A 17 6.44 -13.37 7.35
N ASP A 18 5.31 -13.38 6.66
CA ASP A 18 5.20 -12.90 5.28
C ASP A 18 5.60 -11.42 5.16
N GLU A 19 6.10 -11.04 3.98
CA GLU A 19 6.59 -9.71 3.65
C GLU A 19 5.44 -8.72 3.36
N ILE A 20 5.78 -7.44 3.23
CA ILE A 20 4.79 -6.45 2.82
C ILE A 20 4.29 -6.78 1.41
N GLY A 21 2.98 -6.96 1.29
CA GLY A 21 2.27 -7.23 0.05
C GLY A 21 1.99 -8.69 -0.30
N ASP A 22 2.42 -9.60 0.56
CA ASP A 22 2.04 -11.00 0.47
C ASP A 22 0.55 -11.20 0.78
N GLU A 23 0.00 -12.30 0.27
CA GLU A 23 -1.39 -12.71 0.51
C GLU A 23 -1.59 -13.18 1.96
N CYS A 24 -2.79 -12.98 2.48
CA CYS A 24 -3.10 -13.37 3.85
C CYS A 24 -4.61 -13.52 4.05
N ILE A 25 -4.99 -14.27 5.08
CA ILE A 25 -6.39 -14.40 5.49
C ILE A 25 -6.59 -13.78 6.87
N ILE A 26 -5.58 -13.92 7.75
CA ILE A 26 -5.58 -13.39 9.11
C ILE A 26 -4.24 -12.74 9.46
N GLY A 27 -4.22 -11.89 10.50
CA GLY A 27 -3.01 -11.14 10.87
C GLY A 27 -1.80 -12.00 11.25
N SER A 28 -2.02 -13.21 11.78
CA SER A 28 -0.92 -14.12 12.14
C SER A 28 -0.19 -14.72 10.95
N ASP A 29 -0.77 -14.67 9.75
CA ASP A 29 -0.09 -15.09 8.51
C ASP A 29 1.07 -14.11 8.23
N CYS A 30 0.79 -12.81 8.32
CA CYS A 30 1.77 -11.73 8.10
C CYS A 30 2.82 -11.63 9.20
N SER A 31 2.38 -11.68 10.46
CA SER A 31 3.30 -11.72 11.59
C SER A 31 2.65 -12.34 12.81
N PRO A 32 3.18 -13.48 13.30
CA PRO A 32 2.77 -14.06 14.57
C PRO A 32 3.02 -13.14 15.77
N ASN A 33 3.92 -12.17 15.64
CA ASN A 33 4.29 -11.22 16.70
C ASN A 33 3.52 -9.89 16.62
N GLY A 34 2.71 -9.69 15.56
CA GLY A 34 1.77 -8.57 15.44
C GLY A 34 2.35 -7.24 14.94
N ASP A 35 3.58 -7.22 14.43
CA ASP A 35 4.16 -6.02 13.78
C ASP A 35 3.54 -5.73 12.40
N ARG A 36 2.96 -6.73 11.75
CA ARG A 36 2.20 -6.62 10.49
C ARG A 36 0.77 -7.13 10.68
N SER A 37 -0.16 -6.55 9.92
CA SER A 37 -1.58 -6.91 9.90
C SER A 37 -2.01 -7.30 8.50
N CYS A 38 -3.01 -8.19 8.41
CA CYS A 38 -3.63 -8.54 7.15
C CYS A 38 -4.74 -7.54 6.79
N ASP A 39 -4.56 -6.76 5.72
CA ASP A 39 -5.64 -5.98 5.12
C ASP A 39 -6.51 -6.90 4.27
N VAL A 40 -7.64 -7.34 4.82
CA VAL A 40 -8.61 -8.21 4.15
C VAL A 40 -9.53 -7.47 3.18
N SER A 41 -9.46 -6.14 3.12
CA SER A 41 -10.21 -5.36 2.11
C SER A 41 -9.53 -5.40 0.75
N SER A 42 -8.22 -5.67 0.74
CA SER A 42 -7.41 -5.90 -0.45
C SER A 42 -7.68 -7.27 -1.09
N ARG A 43 -7.52 -7.36 -2.42
CA ARG A 43 -7.77 -8.58 -3.21
C ARG A 43 -6.88 -9.74 -2.75
N GLY A 44 -7.47 -10.75 -2.11
CA GLY A 44 -6.73 -11.91 -1.58
C GLY A 44 -5.95 -11.63 -0.30
N GLY A 45 -6.25 -10.51 0.38
CA GLY A 45 -5.54 -10.06 1.58
C GLY A 45 -4.17 -9.47 1.27
N TYR A 46 -3.72 -8.52 2.08
CA TYR A 46 -2.44 -7.87 1.86
C TYR A 46 -1.72 -7.62 3.18
N CYS A 47 -0.57 -8.23 3.37
CA CYS A 47 0.26 -7.99 4.54
C CYS A 47 0.81 -6.56 4.54
N THR A 48 0.49 -5.79 5.57
CA THR A 48 0.84 -4.36 5.66
C THR A 48 0.97 -3.88 7.10
N ILE A 49 1.43 -2.64 7.25
CA ILE A 49 1.42 -1.88 8.50
C ILE A 49 0.50 -0.68 8.30
N GLN A 50 -0.51 -0.55 9.16
CA GLN A 50 -1.46 0.55 9.09
C GLN A 50 -0.97 1.78 9.87
N GLY A 51 -1.38 2.97 9.43
CA GLY A 51 -1.10 4.22 10.14
C GLY A 51 0.36 4.68 10.06
N CYS A 52 1.05 4.33 8.97
CA CYS A 52 2.43 4.75 8.74
C CYS A 52 2.59 6.26 8.54
N ASP A 53 3.84 6.72 8.60
CA ASP A 53 4.30 8.02 8.12
C ASP A 53 5.50 7.84 7.17
N TYR A 54 5.99 8.94 6.58
CA TYR A 54 6.96 8.94 5.47
C TYR A 54 8.25 8.12 5.70
N ASN A 55 8.61 7.83 6.95
CA ASN A 55 9.82 7.11 7.34
C ASN A 55 9.58 5.93 8.30
N THR A 56 8.34 5.46 8.46
CA THR A 56 8.02 4.39 9.43
C THR A 56 7.85 3.02 8.78
N CYS A 57 7.73 2.95 7.45
CA CYS A 57 7.70 1.68 6.73
C CYS A 57 9.10 1.06 6.65
N PRO A 58 9.21 -0.28 6.56
CA PRO A 58 10.48 -0.93 6.30
C PRO A 58 10.96 -0.64 4.86
N GLU A 59 12.22 -0.96 4.56
CA GLU A 59 12.89 -0.53 3.31
C GLU A 59 12.19 -1.04 2.03
N GLU A 60 11.58 -2.23 2.09
CA GLU A 60 10.81 -2.82 1.01
C GLU A 60 9.48 -2.11 0.71
N ALA A 61 9.09 -1.12 1.53
CA ALA A 61 7.78 -0.49 1.46
C ALA A 61 7.85 1.05 1.47
N ALA A 62 6.77 1.66 0.99
CA ALA A 62 6.51 3.09 1.08
C ALA A 62 5.20 3.32 1.82
N CYS A 63 5.11 4.43 2.58
CA CYS A 63 3.86 4.79 3.21
C CYS A 63 2.95 5.44 2.18
N ILE A 64 1.82 4.80 1.89
CA ILE A 64 0.84 5.27 0.91
C ILE A 64 -0.44 5.62 1.64
N ARG A 65 -0.96 6.82 1.35
CA ARG A 65 -2.29 7.23 1.81
C ARG A 65 -3.33 6.98 0.72
N PHE A 66 -4.50 6.53 1.14
CA PHE A 66 -5.69 6.41 0.31
C PHE A 66 -6.82 7.22 0.94
N PHE A 67 -7.72 7.71 0.11
CA PHE A 67 -8.92 8.43 0.55
C PHE A 67 -10.14 7.59 0.23
N THR A 68 -10.97 7.33 1.24
CA THR A 68 -12.19 6.50 1.09
C THR A 68 -13.38 7.26 0.48
N GLY A 69 -13.22 8.55 0.20
CA GLY A 69 -14.21 9.35 -0.50
C GLY A 69 -13.62 10.63 -1.10
N ARG A 70 -14.33 11.22 -2.07
CA ARG A 70 -13.98 12.48 -2.71
C ARG A 70 -15.22 13.31 -3.03
N PHE A 71 -15.04 14.61 -3.21
CA PHE A 71 -16.10 15.52 -3.66
C PHE A 71 -16.00 15.73 -5.17
N GLU A 72 -16.79 14.99 -5.95
CA GLU A 72 -16.72 15.00 -7.43
C GLU A 72 -16.96 16.39 -8.06
N ASN A 73 -17.70 17.27 -7.38
CA ASN A 73 -17.96 18.63 -7.85
C ASN A 73 -16.94 19.66 -7.36
N ARG A 74 -15.90 19.24 -6.62
CA ARG A 74 -14.86 20.12 -6.08
C ARG A 74 -13.50 19.76 -6.67
N CYS A 75 -13.31 20.16 -7.92
CA CYS A 75 -12.05 19.95 -8.63
C CYS A 75 -11.02 21.01 -8.20
N CYS A 76 -9.84 20.56 -7.76
CA CYS A 76 -8.74 21.38 -7.25
C CYS A 76 -7.42 21.15 -8.00
N GLY A 77 -7.32 20.15 -8.88
CA GLY A 77 -6.11 19.81 -9.63
C GLY A 77 -5.82 20.72 -10.84
N GLU A 78 -4.75 20.39 -11.57
CA GLU A 78 -4.49 20.98 -12.89
C GLU A 78 -5.34 20.23 -13.93
N GLY A 79 -6.30 20.92 -14.56
CA GLY A 79 -7.29 20.30 -15.46
C GLY A 79 -8.75 20.64 -15.12
N CYS A 80 -9.00 21.31 -14.01
CA CYS A 80 -10.33 21.76 -13.62
C CYS A 80 -10.79 22.95 -14.47
N ALA A 81 -11.99 22.86 -15.06
CA ALA A 81 -12.63 24.00 -15.73
C ALA A 81 -12.88 25.18 -14.76
N MET A 82 -13.17 24.87 -13.50
CA MET A 82 -13.21 25.80 -12.38
C MET A 82 -12.45 25.16 -11.22
N ARG A 83 -11.24 25.67 -10.95
CA ARG A 83 -10.44 25.24 -9.80
C ARG A 83 -11.02 25.87 -8.53
N VAL A 84 -11.34 25.04 -7.55
CA VAL A 84 -11.76 25.50 -6.22
C VAL A 84 -10.64 25.25 -5.21
N ASP A 85 -10.57 26.13 -4.21
CA ASP A 85 -9.74 25.87 -3.03
C ASP A 85 -10.46 24.86 -2.14
N CYS A 86 -9.73 23.83 -1.72
CA CYS A 86 -10.22 22.91 -0.71
C CYS A 86 -10.33 23.62 0.65
N THR A 87 -11.27 23.19 1.48
CA THR A 87 -11.45 23.77 2.82
C THR A 87 -10.31 23.35 3.77
N LEU A 88 -10.25 23.91 4.97
CA LEU A 88 -9.18 23.62 5.95
C LEU A 88 -9.12 22.12 6.33
N ASP A 89 -10.26 21.45 6.31
CA ASP A 89 -10.40 20.02 6.64
C ASP A 89 -10.30 19.10 5.40
N GLU A 90 -9.97 19.68 4.24
CA GLU A 90 -9.82 18.98 2.97
C GLU A 90 -8.39 19.04 2.46
N LEU A 91 -8.05 18.11 1.57
CA LEU A 91 -6.82 18.07 0.81
C LEU A 91 -7.14 17.98 -0.67
N CYS A 92 -6.25 18.46 -1.52
CA CYS A 92 -6.33 18.21 -2.96
C CYS A 92 -5.56 16.92 -3.28
N SER A 93 -6.27 15.85 -3.67
CA SER A 93 -5.65 14.59 -4.06
C SER A 93 -5.03 14.65 -5.46
N LEU A 94 -4.21 13.66 -5.80
CA LEU A 94 -3.54 13.52 -7.10
C LEU A 94 -4.54 13.35 -8.25
N ASP A 95 -5.70 12.75 -8.00
CA ASP A 95 -6.79 12.65 -8.97
C ASP A 95 -7.47 14.01 -9.27
N GLY A 96 -7.07 15.07 -8.55
CA GLY A 96 -7.47 16.45 -8.81
C GLY A 96 -8.75 16.88 -8.12
N TYR A 97 -9.25 16.15 -7.13
CA TYR A 97 -10.46 16.50 -6.38
C TYR A 97 -10.17 16.79 -4.91
N CYS A 98 -11.03 17.59 -4.28
CA CYS A 98 -10.98 17.75 -2.83
C CYS A 98 -11.44 16.46 -2.16
N VAL A 99 -10.66 16.01 -1.18
CA VAL A 99 -10.92 14.84 -0.34
C VAL A 99 -10.94 15.28 1.13
N PRO A 100 -11.84 14.73 1.96
CA PRO A 100 -11.85 15.05 3.39
C PRO A 100 -10.64 14.40 4.07
N ARG A 101 -9.89 15.16 4.85
CA ARG A 101 -8.71 14.67 5.59
C ARG A 101 -9.05 13.52 6.54
N SER A 102 -10.28 13.49 7.07
CA SER A 102 -10.76 12.41 7.94
C SER A 102 -10.99 11.07 7.22
N SER A 103 -11.00 11.05 5.89
CA SER A 103 -11.13 9.82 5.08
C SER A 103 -9.78 9.17 4.74
N GLU A 104 -8.68 9.82 5.14
CA GLU A 104 -7.33 9.36 4.91
C GLU A 104 -7.04 8.09 5.71
N VAL A 105 -6.62 7.04 5.02
CA VAL A 105 -6.09 5.81 5.60
C VAL A 105 -4.70 5.57 5.02
N ARG A 106 -3.79 5.02 5.84
CA ARG A 106 -2.39 4.86 5.46
C ARG A 106 -1.93 3.43 5.64
N TYR A 107 -1.22 2.92 4.65
CA TYR A 107 -0.70 1.57 4.60
C TYR A 107 0.74 1.58 4.09
N CYS A 108 1.59 0.72 4.66
CA CYS A 108 2.85 0.39 4.02
C CYS A 108 2.56 -0.50 2.80
N MET A 109 2.86 0.01 1.60
CA MET A 109 2.70 -0.72 0.35
C MET A 109 4.06 -1.10 -0.20
N LYS A 110 4.16 -2.27 -0.82
CA LYS A 110 5.39 -2.84 -1.34
C LYS A 110 5.91 -1.95 -2.46
N ARG A 111 7.19 -1.58 -2.42
CA ARG A 111 7.83 -0.86 -3.52
C ARG A 111 7.99 -1.76 -4.74
N CYS A 112 7.95 -1.16 -5.92
CA CYS A 112 8.17 -1.86 -7.18
C CYS A 112 8.98 -0.98 -8.14
N GLY A 113 9.74 -1.60 -9.02
CA GLY A 113 10.32 -0.98 -10.21
C GLY A 113 9.33 -1.00 -11.37
N ASP A 114 8.68 -2.15 -11.57
CA ASP A 114 7.68 -2.41 -12.62
C ASP A 114 6.62 -3.43 -12.17
N GLY A 115 5.73 -3.81 -13.09
CA GLY A 115 4.58 -4.68 -12.80
C GLY A 115 4.95 -6.10 -12.36
N ASP A 116 6.12 -6.61 -12.75
CA ASP A 116 6.52 -7.99 -12.44
C ASP A 116 6.96 -8.16 -10.96
N ASP A 117 7.22 -7.05 -10.26
CA ASP A 117 7.49 -7.04 -8.81
C ASP A 117 6.22 -7.27 -7.96
N CYS A 118 5.05 -7.03 -8.57
CA CYS A 118 3.76 -7.16 -7.95
C CYS A 118 3.15 -8.55 -8.20
N ARG A 119 2.36 -9.02 -7.24
CA ARG A 119 1.67 -10.32 -7.38
C ARG A 119 0.49 -10.23 -8.36
N ASP A 120 -0.01 -11.38 -8.79
CA ASP A 120 -1.15 -11.46 -9.70
C ASP A 120 -2.37 -10.66 -9.19
N GLY A 121 -2.96 -9.86 -10.09
CA GLY A 121 -4.06 -8.95 -9.78
C GLY A 121 -3.64 -7.65 -9.09
N TYR A 122 -2.33 -7.38 -9.02
CA TYR A 122 -1.75 -6.11 -8.57
C TYR A 122 -0.96 -5.46 -9.70
N GLU A 123 -0.89 -4.14 -9.65
CA GLU A 123 -0.14 -3.31 -10.58
C GLU A 123 0.89 -2.48 -9.81
N CYS A 124 2.01 -2.20 -10.46
CA CYS A 124 2.99 -1.25 -9.95
C CYS A 124 2.55 0.16 -10.31
N ARG A 125 1.95 0.87 -9.34
CA ARG A 125 1.46 2.23 -9.55
C ARG A 125 2.61 3.22 -9.56
N ASP A 126 2.82 3.84 -10.71
CA ASP A 126 3.62 5.05 -10.87
C ASP A 126 2.74 6.31 -10.77
N LEU A 127 3.31 7.50 -11.00
CA LEU A 127 2.57 8.76 -10.90
C LEU A 127 1.30 8.80 -11.76
N GLU A 128 1.32 8.18 -12.94
CA GLU A 128 0.16 8.17 -13.82
C GLU A 128 -0.94 7.26 -13.25
N LEU A 129 -0.59 6.03 -12.87
CA LEU A 129 -1.55 5.11 -12.27
C LEU A 129 -2.04 5.56 -10.88
N MET A 130 -1.22 6.28 -10.10
CA MET A 130 -1.67 6.92 -8.85
C MET A 130 -2.80 7.92 -9.09
N ARG A 131 -2.72 8.70 -10.17
CA ARG A 131 -3.79 9.66 -10.54
C ARG A 131 -5.06 8.96 -11.01
N GLN A 132 -4.92 7.81 -11.67
CA GLN A 132 -6.06 7.09 -12.24
C GLN A 132 -6.76 6.18 -11.21
N HIS A 133 -5.99 5.44 -10.43
CA HIS A 133 -6.48 4.36 -9.56
C HIS A 133 -6.31 4.66 -8.06
N GLY A 134 -5.71 5.81 -7.72
CA GLY A 134 -5.56 6.29 -6.36
C GLY A 134 -4.32 5.77 -5.63
N GLY A 135 -4.18 6.22 -4.39
CA GLY A 135 -2.99 5.98 -3.57
C GLY A 135 -1.93 7.03 -3.83
N GLU A 136 -1.43 7.65 -2.77
CA GLU A 136 -0.44 8.72 -2.86
C GLU A 136 0.69 8.48 -1.85
N PRO A 137 1.96 8.64 -2.22
CA PRO A 137 3.05 8.49 -1.28
C PRO A 137 3.02 9.63 -0.24
N VAL A 138 3.12 9.25 1.02
CA VAL A 138 3.38 10.20 2.11
C VAL A 138 4.88 10.46 2.12
N LEU A 139 5.27 11.64 1.61
CA LEU A 139 6.66 12.07 1.50
C LEU A 139 7.07 12.96 2.68
N ALA A 140 8.38 13.19 2.82
CA ALA A 140 8.88 14.12 3.83
C ALA A 140 8.32 15.53 3.60
N PRO A 141 8.14 16.35 4.66
CA PRO A 141 7.61 17.70 4.52
C PRO A 141 8.36 18.53 3.47
N GLY A 142 7.60 19.14 2.55
CA GLY A 142 8.15 19.97 1.48
C GLY A 142 8.58 19.22 0.22
N GLN A 143 8.52 17.89 0.21
CA GLN A 143 8.75 17.12 -1.01
C GLN A 143 7.49 17.07 -1.89
N PRO A 144 7.57 17.45 -3.17
CA PRO A 144 6.45 17.32 -4.10
C PRO A 144 6.26 15.85 -4.49
N ILE A 145 5.03 15.49 -4.83
CA ILE A 145 4.73 14.21 -5.48
C ILE A 145 4.91 14.41 -7.00
N ASP A 146 5.84 13.66 -7.58
CA ASP A 146 6.22 13.73 -8.99
C ASP A 146 6.66 12.35 -9.50
N SER A 147 7.21 12.29 -10.73
CA SER A 147 7.60 11.04 -11.38
C SER A 147 8.75 10.30 -10.69
N SER A 148 9.46 10.95 -9.77
CA SER A 148 10.51 10.34 -8.94
C SER A 148 9.99 9.77 -7.63
N SER A 149 8.70 10.01 -7.32
CA SER A 149 8.08 9.48 -6.11
C SER A 149 8.05 7.95 -6.12
N PRO A 150 8.07 7.30 -4.94
CA PRO A 150 8.04 5.85 -4.83
C PRO A 150 6.85 5.25 -5.57
N LYS A 151 7.12 4.29 -6.46
CA LYS A 151 6.08 3.41 -7.00
C LYS A 151 5.74 2.33 -5.99
N PHE A 152 4.53 1.82 -6.05
CA PHE A 152 4.07 0.79 -5.13
C PHE A 152 3.09 -0.19 -5.78
N CYS A 153 3.09 -1.43 -5.28
CA CYS A 153 2.09 -2.42 -5.65
C CYS A 153 0.74 -2.10 -4.99
N ALA A 154 -0.33 -2.10 -5.77
CA ALA A 154 -1.70 -2.05 -5.28
C ALA A 154 -2.62 -2.84 -6.21
N SER A 155 -3.82 -3.19 -5.74
CA SER A 155 -4.76 -3.98 -6.52
C SER A 155 -5.07 -3.29 -7.85
N SER A 156 -4.96 -4.02 -8.95
CA SER A 156 -5.36 -3.54 -10.27
C SER A 156 -6.89 -3.41 -10.31
N PRO A 157 -7.44 -2.36 -10.93
CA PRO A 157 -8.86 -2.34 -11.26
C PRO A 157 -9.16 -3.47 -12.27
N ASP A 158 -10.29 -4.16 -12.07
CA ASP A 158 -10.79 -5.19 -12.99
C ASP A 158 -11.28 -4.63 -14.33
#